data_AF-A0A3P9Q565-F1
#
_entry.id   AF-A0A3P9Q565-F1
#
_cell.length_a   1.000
_cell.length_b   1.000
_cell.length_c   1.000
_cell.angle_alpha   90.00
_cell.angle_beta   90.00
_cell.angle_gamma   90.00
#
_symmetry.space_group_name_H-M   'P 1'
#
loop_
_entity.id
_entity.type
_entity.pdbx_description
1 polymer ?
#
loop_
_entity_poly.entity_id
_entity_poly.type
_entity_poly.pdbx_seq_one_letter_code
_entity_poly.pdbx_strand_id
1 'polypeptide(L)'
;MPALLLFVMLTACAASPQDLSGKMFTFPQETDTARVMLNISTHNLKAVTVCLRSFTDLKRIHGLFSLATPSSDNGVLIIRNIDKVDLRVNDQRVDYVVDYELNTWHSICSTWDSESGLGQLWFNGKPLVRKFTSKSQIDKPLVTLGQEQDSYGGKFDIKQSFVGMMTDVHMWNYVLSSCEIQNYVGNLNFTPGNVLNWKALTFEKTGNVLIENKQLTCH
;
A
#
# COMPACT_ATOMS: atom_id res chain seq x y z
N MET A 1 -7.53 -15.35 57.06
CA MET A 1 -8.20 -15.43 55.73
C MET A 1 -7.11 -15.23 54.68
N PRO A 2 -6.80 -16.22 53.83
CA PRO A 2 -5.75 -16.09 52.83
C PRO A 2 -6.25 -15.22 51.67
N ALA A 3 -5.46 -14.21 51.28
CA ALA A 3 -5.75 -13.40 50.11
C ALA A 3 -5.38 -14.19 48.85
N LEU A 4 -6.38 -14.58 48.06
CA LEU A 4 -6.18 -15.21 46.76
C LEU A 4 -5.82 -14.10 45.75
N LEU A 5 -4.56 -14.02 45.35
CA LEU A 5 -4.13 -13.16 44.24
C LEU A 5 -4.53 -13.81 42.91
N LEU A 6 -5.61 -13.31 42.31
CA LEU A 6 -5.96 -13.63 40.92
C LEU A 6 -4.99 -12.92 39.97
N PHE A 7 -4.08 -13.68 39.35
CA PHE A 7 -3.33 -13.21 38.19
C PHE A 7 -4.26 -13.25 36.96
N VAL A 8 -4.73 -12.07 36.55
CA VAL A 8 -5.42 -11.91 35.26
C VAL A 8 -4.36 -11.98 34.17
N MET A 9 -4.27 -13.13 33.51
CA MET A 9 -3.43 -13.29 32.31
C MET A 9 -4.08 -12.49 31.17
N LEU A 10 -3.55 -11.28 30.92
CA LEU A 10 -3.85 -10.51 29.71
C LEU A 10 -3.28 -11.28 28.51
N THR A 11 -4.11 -12.06 27.85
CA THR A 11 -3.78 -12.67 26.57
C THR A 11 -3.76 -11.56 25.52
N ALA A 12 -2.57 -11.02 25.25
CA ALA A 12 -2.37 -10.18 24.08
C ALA A 12 -2.59 -11.04 22.84
N CYS A 13 -3.75 -10.90 22.18
CA CYS A 13 -3.97 -11.47 20.86
C CYS A 13 -3.03 -10.75 19.88
N ALA A 14 -1.84 -11.32 19.67
CA ALA A 14 -1.02 -10.93 18.53
C ALA A 14 -1.83 -11.21 17.25
N ALA A 15 -2.03 -10.19 16.41
CA ALA A 15 -2.71 -10.36 15.14
C ALA A 15 -1.97 -11.41 14.29
N SER A 16 -2.63 -12.52 13.99
CA SER A 16 -2.05 -13.59 13.17
C SER A 16 -2.08 -13.19 11.68
N PRO A 17 -1.07 -13.58 10.90
CA PRO A 17 -1.10 -13.39 9.46
C PRO A 17 -2.32 -14.10 8.83
N GLN A 18 -3.01 -13.42 7.91
CA GLN A 18 -4.13 -13.97 7.17
C GLN A 18 -3.77 -14.16 5.69
N ASP A 19 -4.19 -15.28 5.11
CA ASP A 19 -4.10 -15.48 3.66
C ASP A 19 -5.27 -14.79 2.95
N LEU A 20 -4.95 -13.71 2.22
CA LEU A 20 -5.92 -12.96 1.43
C LEU A 20 -5.91 -13.33 -0.06
N SER A 21 -5.30 -14.47 -0.43
CA SER A 21 -5.34 -14.98 -1.80
C SER A 21 -6.78 -15.07 -2.32
N GLY A 22 -7.06 -14.45 -3.47
CA GLY A 22 -8.40 -14.41 -4.04
C GLY A 22 -9.40 -13.53 -3.27
N LYS A 23 -8.93 -12.70 -2.33
CA LYS A 23 -9.74 -11.73 -1.58
C LYS A 23 -9.32 -10.29 -1.90
N MET A 24 -10.17 -9.34 -1.55
CA MET A 24 -9.95 -7.91 -1.69
C MET A 24 -10.43 -7.15 -0.45
N PHE A 25 -9.81 -6.00 -0.19
CA PHE A 25 -10.41 -4.97 0.65
C PHE A 25 -11.37 -4.12 -0.18
N THR A 26 -12.57 -3.88 0.34
CA THR A 26 -13.53 -2.94 -0.21
C THR A 26 -13.68 -1.76 0.74
N PHE A 27 -13.48 -0.55 0.23
CA PHE A 27 -13.73 0.72 0.90
C PHE A 27 -14.98 1.34 0.25
N PRO A 28 -16.19 1.06 0.78
CA PRO A 28 -17.45 1.35 0.09
C PRO A 28 -17.91 2.79 0.24
N GLN A 29 -17.22 3.63 1.03
CA GLN A 29 -17.68 4.96 1.39
C GLN A 29 -16.51 5.93 1.57
N GLU A 30 -16.69 7.17 1.09
CA GLU A 30 -15.81 8.29 1.38
C GLU A 30 -15.86 8.62 2.88
N THR A 31 -14.73 8.46 3.56
CA THR A 31 -14.55 8.78 5.00
C THR A 31 -13.10 9.19 5.24
N ASP A 32 -12.82 9.87 6.34
CA ASP A 32 -11.47 10.10 6.89
C ASP A 32 -11.07 9.09 7.99
N THR A 33 -11.86 8.02 8.17
CA THR A 33 -11.69 7.06 9.27
C THR A 33 -11.48 5.62 8.82
N ALA A 34 -12.11 5.19 7.72
CA ALA A 34 -12.00 3.82 7.24
C ALA A 34 -10.61 3.56 6.67
N ARG A 35 -9.87 2.63 7.28
CA ARG A 35 -8.47 2.34 6.91
C ARG A 35 -8.06 0.92 7.27
N VAL A 36 -6.98 0.47 6.62
CA VAL A 36 -6.26 -0.74 6.99
C VAL A 36 -4.82 -0.37 7.30
N MET A 37 -4.40 -0.56 8.54
CA MET A 37 -3.01 -0.39 8.96
C MET A 37 -2.28 -1.72 8.80
N LEU A 38 -1.12 -1.71 8.14
CA LEU A 38 -0.36 -2.92 7.85
C LEU A 38 0.85 -3.03 8.77
N ASN A 39 1.02 -4.19 9.40
CA ASN A 39 2.17 -4.45 10.27
C ASN A 39 3.37 -4.88 9.43
N ILE A 40 4.45 -4.09 9.50
CA ILE A 40 5.72 -4.39 8.84
C ILE A 40 6.80 -4.62 9.88
N SER A 41 7.63 -5.65 9.65
CA SER A 41 8.69 -6.08 10.58
C SER A 41 10.01 -5.35 10.40
N THR A 42 10.16 -4.56 9.33
CA THR A 42 11.39 -3.83 9.02
C THR A 42 11.33 -2.40 9.53
N HIS A 43 12.45 -1.94 10.12
CA HIS A 43 12.57 -0.59 10.64
C HIS A 43 13.34 0.37 9.72
N ASN A 44 14.10 -0.13 8.74
CA ASN A 44 14.86 0.72 7.82
C ASN A 44 14.79 0.13 6.40
N LEU A 45 14.60 0.99 5.40
CA LEU A 45 14.48 0.61 4.00
C LEU A 45 15.41 1.47 3.15
N LYS A 46 16.33 0.81 2.45
CA LYS A 46 17.23 1.44 1.46
C LYS A 46 16.72 1.32 0.03
N ALA A 47 15.81 0.38 -0.21
CA ALA A 47 15.09 0.22 -1.45
C ALA A 47 13.69 -0.29 -1.14
N VAL A 48 12.76 0.01 -2.02
CA VAL A 48 11.35 -0.36 -1.90
C VAL A 48 10.81 -0.73 -3.27
N THR A 49 10.09 -1.84 -3.34
CA THR A 49 9.08 -2.04 -4.40
C THR A 49 7.74 -2.20 -3.73
N VAL A 50 6.72 -1.48 -4.20
CA VAL A 50 5.31 -1.69 -3.82
C VAL A 50 4.55 -2.08 -5.07
N CYS A 51 3.74 -3.12 -4.99
CA CYS A 51 2.81 -3.48 -6.03
C CYS A 51 1.41 -3.68 -5.43
N LEU A 52 0.39 -3.14 -6.08
CA LEU A 52 -1.01 -3.31 -5.68
C LEU A 52 -1.93 -3.34 -6.91
N ARG A 53 -3.15 -3.80 -6.70
CA ARG A 53 -4.24 -3.66 -7.68
C ARG A 53 -5.38 -2.84 -7.08
N SER A 54 -5.94 -1.94 -7.87
CA SER A 54 -7.05 -1.09 -7.48
C SER A 54 -8.13 -1.04 -8.55
N PHE A 55 -9.37 -0.86 -8.10
CA PHE A 55 -10.55 -0.63 -8.93
C PHE A 55 -11.36 0.48 -8.27
N THR A 56 -11.68 1.54 -9.02
CA THR A 56 -12.41 2.71 -8.49
C THR A 56 -13.05 3.51 -9.63
N ASP A 57 -14.10 4.26 -9.32
CA ASP A 57 -14.74 5.25 -10.20
C ASP A 57 -14.44 6.71 -9.79
N LEU A 58 -13.61 6.90 -8.76
CA LEU A 58 -13.26 8.22 -8.27
C LEU A 58 -12.56 9.03 -9.37
N LYS A 59 -13.00 10.28 -9.59
CA LYS A 59 -12.35 11.26 -10.50
C LYS A 59 -11.40 12.22 -9.77
N ARG A 60 -11.56 12.33 -8.46
CA ARG A 60 -10.74 13.18 -7.59
C ARG A 60 -9.43 12.51 -7.21
N ILE A 61 -8.54 13.31 -6.61
CA ILE A 61 -7.32 12.81 -5.98
C ILE A 61 -7.65 11.78 -4.88
N HIS A 62 -6.86 10.71 -4.78
CA HIS A 62 -6.99 9.73 -3.70
C HIS A 62 -5.74 8.86 -3.52
N GLY A 63 -5.43 8.52 -2.27
CA GLY A 63 -4.30 7.66 -1.91
C GLY A 63 -4.56 6.20 -2.32
N LEU A 64 -3.56 5.55 -2.93
CA LEU A 64 -3.57 4.11 -3.21
C LEU A 64 -2.71 3.34 -2.21
N PHE A 65 -1.60 3.93 -1.77
CA PHE A 65 -0.71 3.37 -0.77
C PHE A 65 -0.02 4.50 -0.04
N SER A 66 -0.16 4.58 1.29
CA SER A 66 0.50 5.59 2.11
C SER A 66 1.42 4.93 3.13
N LEU A 67 2.71 5.26 3.09
CA LEU A 67 3.71 4.93 4.09
C LEU A 67 4.26 6.24 4.66
N ALA A 68 4.05 6.46 5.94
CA ALA A 68 4.58 7.59 6.69
C ALA A 68 5.76 7.16 7.56
N THR A 69 6.62 8.12 7.89
CA THR A 69 7.67 7.99 8.90
C THR A 69 7.53 9.11 9.93
N PRO A 70 8.21 9.06 11.08
CA PRO A 70 8.18 10.16 12.04
C PRO A 70 8.72 11.50 11.48
N SER A 71 9.49 11.46 10.38
CA SER A 71 10.11 12.64 9.77
C SER A 71 9.52 13.03 8.41
N SER A 72 8.61 12.23 7.86
CA SER A 72 8.05 12.44 6.54
C SER A 72 6.64 11.87 6.48
N ASP A 73 5.68 12.73 6.17
CA ASP A 73 4.28 12.34 5.97
C ASP A 73 4.18 11.41 4.76
N ASN A 74 4.98 11.69 3.71
CA ASN A 74 5.03 10.92 2.46
C ASN A 74 6.34 10.13 2.31
N GLY A 75 6.62 9.23 3.25
CA GLY A 75 7.79 8.32 3.18
C GLY A 75 7.81 7.49 1.91
N VAL A 76 6.71 6.80 1.60
CA VAL A 76 6.35 6.33 0.24
C VAL A 76 4.86 6.57 0.03
N LEU A 77 4.49 7.39 -0.93
CA LEU A 77 3.09 7.62 -1.30
C LEU A 77 2.87 7.29 -2.78
N ILE A 78 1.87 6.45 -3.06
CA ILE A 78 1.28 6.32 -4.39
C ILE A 78 -0.10 6.95 -4.30
N ILE A 79 -0.30 8.07 -5.00
CA ILE A 79 -1.57 8.81 -5.00
C ILE A 79 -2.02 9.04 -6.44
N ARG A 80 -3.27 8.73 -6.73
CA ARG A 80 -3.84 9.00 -8.05
C ARG A 80 -4.29 10.46 -8.10
N ASN A 81 -3.91 11.15 -9.15
CA ASN A 81 -4.42 12.45 -9.58
C ASN A 81 -5.17 12.28 -10.92
N ILE A 82 -5.92 13.28 -11.37
CA ILE A 82 -6.88 13.19 -12.49
C ILE A 82 -6.35 12.39 -13.69
N ASP A 83 -5.20 12.77 -14.24
CA ASP A 83 -4.55 12.18 -15.42
C ASP A 83 -3.19 11.55 -15.10
N LYS A 84 -2.85 11.43 -13.81
CA LYS A 84 -1.51 11.08 -13.34
C LYS A 84 -1.53 10.16 -12.13
N VAL A 85 -0.47 9.41 -11.95
CA VAL A 85 -0.13 8.80 -10.66
C VAL A 85 1.11 9.50 -10.14
N ASP A 86 1.00 10.07 -8.95
CA ASP A 86 2.10 10.75 -8.28
C ASP A 86 2.76 9.74 -7.34
N LEU A 87 4.08 9.58 -7.48
CA LEU A 87 4.92 8.85 -6.54
C LEU A 87 5.64 9.88 -5.67
N ARG A 88 5.56 9.74 -4.35
CA ARG A 88 6.41 10.49 -3.44
C ARG A 88 7.30 9.57 -2.64
N VAL A 89 8.54 9.99 -2.43
CA VAL A 89 9.48 9.33 -1.54
C VAL A 89 10.19 10.38 -0.70
N ASN A 90 10.09 10.28 0.63
CA ASN A 90 10.55 11.31 1.57
C ASN A 90 10.06 12.72 1.19
N ASP A 91 8.75 12.86 0.95
CA ASP A 91 8.06 14.08 0.50
C ASP A 91 8.47 14.62 -0.89
N GLN A 92 9.47 14.02 -1.55
CA GLN A 92 9.86 14.38 -2.91
C GLN A 92 8.93 13.76 -3.92
N ARG A 93 8.24 14.61 -4.68
CA ARG A 93 7.18 14.23 -5.63
C ARG A 93 7.70 14.08 -7.06
N VAL A 94 7.27 13.01 -7.72
CA VAL A 94 7.39 12.82 -9.17
C VAL A 94 6.07 12.32 -9.76
N ASP A 95 5.69 12.85 -10.92
CA ASP A 95 4.38 12.55 -11.53
C ASP A 95 4.52 11.68 -12.77
N TYR A 96 3.58 10.78 -12.99
CA TYR A 96 3.52 9.93 -14.17
C TYR A 96 2.17 10.05 -14.86
N VAL A 97 2.16 10.51 -16.10
CA VAL A 97 0.94 10.54 -16.92
C VAL A 97 0.55 9.11 -17.28
N VAL A 98 -0.70 8.75 -17.00
CA VAL A 98 -1.25 7.42 -17.27
C VAL A 98 -2.66 7.55 -17.82
N ASP A 99 -3.05 6.60 -18.66
CA ASP A 99 -4.44 6.46 -19.08
C ASP A 99 -5.18 5.59 -18.06
N TYR A 100 -5.75 6.24 -17.05
CA TYR A 100 -6.42 5.58 -15.93
C TYR A 100 -7.92 5.47 -16.20
N GLU A 101 -8.33 4.33 -16.73
CA GLU A 101 -9.73 4.00 -16.97
C GLU A 101 -10.49 3.77 -15.65
N LEU A 102 -11.68 4.36 -15.53
CA LEU A 102 -12.52 4.18 -14.36
C LEU A 102 -13.22 2.82 -14.41
N ASN A 103 -13.57 2.26 -13.25
CA ASN A 103 -14.24 0.96 -13.15
C ASN A 103 -13.49 -0.19 -13.85
N THR A 104 -12.16 -0.13 -13.82
CA THR A 104 -11.27 -1.16 -14.36
C THR A 104 -10.21 -1.51 -13.33
N TRP A 105 -9.84 -2.78 -13.27
CA TRP A 105 -8.71 -3.22 -12.43
C TRP A 105 -7.40 -2.74 -13.04
N HIS A 106 -6.69 -1.90 -12.29
CA HIS A 106 -5.34 -1.47 -12.63
C HIS A 106 -4.32 -2.15 -11.72
N SER A 107 -3.20 -2.55 -12.29
CA SER A 107 -2.02 -3.01 -11.55
C SER A 107 -0.97 -1.90 -11.55
N ILE A 108 -0.56 -1.49 -10.36
CA ILE A 108 0.36 -0.38 -10.18
C ILE A 108 1.53 -0.90 -9.34
N CYS A 109 2.73 -0.77 -9.87
CA CYS A 109 3.95 -1.01 -9.11
C CYS A 109 4.80 0.26 -9.09
N SER A 110 5.43 0.55 -7.96
CA SER A 110 6.46 1.57 -7.83
C SER A 110 7.75 0.97 -7.29
N THR A 111 8.88 1.47 -7.74
CA THR A 111 10.20 1.11 -7.19
C THR A 111 10.93 2.36 -6.76
N TRP A 112 11.76 2.24 -5.74
CA TRP A 112 12.71 3.26 -5.32
C TRP A 112 13.96 2.63 -4.71
N ASP A 113 15.11 3.28 -4.88
CA ASP A 113 16.39 2.91 -4.29
C ASP A 113 17.16 4.16 -3.83
N SER A 114 17.69 4.11 -2.62
CA SER A 114 18.42 5.21 -1.96
C SER A 114 19.80 5.49 -2.53
N GLU A 115 20.47 4.50 -3.14
CA GLU A 115 21.82 4.66 -3.68
C GLU A 115 21.80 5.57 -4.93
N SER A 116 20.91 5.23 -5.86
CA SER A 116 20.66 6.00 -7.08
C SER A 116 19.73 7.19 -6.85
N GLY A 117 18.80 7.07 -5.91
CA GLY A 117 17.70 8.00 -5.68
C GLY A 117 16.59 7.91 -6.74
N LEU A 118 16.56 6.85 -7.54
CA LEU A 118 15.63 6.71 -8.65
C LEU A 118 14.31 6.07 -8.19
N GLY A 119 13.22 6.80 -8.42
CA GLY A 119 11.87 6.28 -8.42
C GLY A 119 11.43 5.87 -9.84
N GLN A 120 10.58 4.86 -9.93
CA GLN A 120 9.94 4.46 -11.19
C GLN A 120 8.54 3.89 -10.92
N LEU A 121 7.62 4.08 -11.87
CA LEU A 121 6.28 3.50 -11.82
C LEU A 121 6.06 2.54 -13.01
N TRP A 122 5.28 1.49 -12.79
CA TRP A 122 4.74 0.61 -13.81
C TRP A 122 3.23 0.65 -13.72
N PHE A 123 2.58 0.89 -14.85
CA PHE A 123 1.13 0.91 -14.96
C PHE A 123 0.68 -0.21 -15.88
N ASN A 124 -0.09 -1.16 -15.35
CA ASN A 124 -0.51 -2.38 -16.05
C ASN A 124 0.69 -3.12 -16.69
N GLY A 125 1.81 -3.20 -15.95
CA GLY A 125 3.05 -3.85 -16.40
C GLY A 125 3.91 -3.06 -17.38
N LYS A 126 3.43 -1.91 -17.89
CA LYS A 126 4.23 -1.02 -18.75
C LYS A 126 5.11 -0.13 -17.88
N PRO A 127 6.45 -0.14 -18.07
CA PRO A 127 7.34 0.77 -17.34
C PRO A 127 7.13 2.21 -17.81
N LEU A 128 7.13 3.14 -16.87
CA LEU A 128 7.21 4.57 -17.14
C LEU A 128 8.64 5.05 -16.93
N VAL A 129 8.93 6.31 -17.29
CA VAL A 129 10.28 6.89 -17.21
C VAL A 129 10.83 6.83 -15.78
N ARG A 130 12.15 6.67 -15.60
CA ARG A 130 12.77 6.80 -14.27
C ARG A 130 12.92 8.27 -13.91
N LYS A 131 12.66 8.63 -12.65
CA LYS A 131 12.80 9.99 -12.15
C LYS A 131 13.53 9.99 -10.82
N PHE A 132 14.30 11.03 -10.55
CA PHE A 132 14.94 11.21 -9.26
C PHE A 132 13.89 11.61 -8.21
N THR A 133 13.96 11.00 -7.02
CA THR A 133 13.14 11.37 -5.86
C THR A 133 14.02 11.77 -4.67
N SER A 134 14.60 10.79 -3.97
CA SER A 134 15.38 11.00 -2.73
C SER A 134 16.45 9.94 -2.59
N LYS A 135 17.60 10.29 -1.98
CA LYS A 135 18.67 9.35 -1.61
C LYS A 135 18.66 8.98 -0.12
N SER A 136 17.72 9.52 0.64
CA SER A 136 17.61 9.24 2.07
C SER A 136 16.90 7.92 2.30
N GLN A 137 17.44 7.07 3.19
CA GLN A 137 16.73 5.87 3.63
C GLN A 137 15.40 6.21 4.31
N ILE A 138 14.49 5.25 4.34
CA ILE A 138 13.18 5.36 4.99
C ILE A 138 13.24 4.61 6.32
N ASP A 139 13.08 5.34 7.42
CA ASP A 139 13.22 4.81 8.78
C ASP A 139 11.87 4.81 9.50
N LYS A 140 11.61 3.76 10.29
CA LYS A 140 10.36 3.52 11.04
C LYS A 140 9.10 3.69 10.18
N PRO A 141 8.98 2.92 9.09
CA PRO A 141 7.82 3.00 8.21
C PRO A 141 6.51 2.57 8.93
N LEU A 142 5.40 3.25 8.62
CA LEU A 142 4.04 2.87 9.01
C LEU A 142 3.13 2.98 7.79
N VAL A 143 2.48 1.86 7.43
CA VAL A 143 1.70 1.74 6.21
C VAL A 143 0.20 1.75 6.51
N THR A 144 -0.52 2.59 5.77
CA THR A 144 -1.97 2.71 5.78
C THR A 144 -2.54 2.58 4.36
N LEU A 145 -3.59 1.78 4.21
CA LEU A 145 -4.43 1.72 3.01
C LEU A 145 -5.78 2.37 3.30
N GLY A 146 -6.41 2.91 2.25
CA GLY A 146 -7.71 3.59 2.35
C GLY A 146 -7.62 5.10 2.61
N GLN A 147 -6.49 5.56 3.16
CA GLN A 147 -6.26 6.95 3.54
C GLN A 147 -4.85 7.42 3.17
N GLU A 148 -4.69 8.74 3.06
CA GLU A 148 -3.43 9.45 2.87
C GLU A 148 -3.02 10.09 4.20
N GLN A 149 -1.75 9.97 4.58
CA GLN A 149 -1.27 10.32 5.93
C GLN A 149 -0.55 11.67 5.92
N ASP A 150 -1.14 12.71 6.54
CA ASP A 150 -0.45 13.99 6.81
C ASP A 150 0.25 14.03 8.18
N SER A 151 0.46 12.84 8.77
CA SER A 151 1.27 12.61 9.95
C SER A 151 1.50 11.12 10.14
N TYR A 152 2.49 10.76 10.96
CA TYR A 152 2.77 9.37 11.32
C TYR A 152 1.54 8.67 11.94
N GLY A 153 0.80 7.90 11.13
CA GLY A 153 -0.39 7.14 11.53
C GLY A 153 -1.72 7.91 11.55
N GLY A 154 -1.80 9.14 11.02
CA GLY A 154 -3.03 9.94 11.15
C GLY A 154 -3.10 11.20 10.29
N LYS A 155 -3.96 12.14 10.71
CA LYS A 155 -4.36 13.36 9.97
C LYS A 155 -4.81 13.04 8.53
N PHE A 156 -5.83 12.20 8.43
CA PHE A 156 -6.41 11.84 7.15
C PHE A 156 -7.32 12.97 6.64
N ASP A 157 -7.27 13.28 5.35
CA ASP A 157 -8.25 14.13 4.67
C ASP A 157 -9.26 13.26 3.90
N ILE A 158 -10.54 13.45 4.21
CA ILE A 158 -11.65 12.80 3.52
C ILE A 158 -11.58 12.97 1.99
N LYS A 159 -11.05 14.09 1.48
CA LYS A 159 -10.90 14.37 0.04
C LYS A 159 -9.80 13.58 -0.64
N GLN A 160 -8.90 12.97 0.12
CA GLN A 160 -7.84 12.07 -0.38
C GLN A 160 -8.14 10.60 -0.09
N SER A 161 -9.25 10.28 0.60
CA SER A 161 -9.64 8.90 0.91
C SER A 161 -9.90 8.07 -0.34
N PHE A 162 -9.55 6.78 -0.28
CA PHE A 162 -9.86 5.82 -1.33
C PHE A 162 -11.26 5.25 -1.15
N VAL A 163 -12.01 5.17 -2.25
CA VAL A 163 -13.29 4.47 -2.35
C VAL A 163 -13.19 3.54 -3.55
N GLY A 164 -13.45 2.24 -3.31
CA GLY A 164 -13.27 1.21 -4.32
C GLY A 164 -12.77 -0.11 -3.74
N MET A 165 -12.15 -0.92 -4.59
CA MET A 165 -11.65 -2.25 -4.25
C MET A 165 -10.14 -2.31 -4.44
N MET A 166 -9.45 -2.98 -3.52
CA MET A 166 -7.99 -3.12 -3.54
C MET A 166 -7.57 -4.55 -3.19
N THR A 167 -6.59 -5.10 -3.92
CA THR A 167 -6.13 -6.48 -3.73
C THR A 167 -4.67 -6.63 -4.11
N ASP A 168 -4.09 -7.79 -3.81
CA ASP A 168 -2.76 -8.22 -4.19
C ASP A 168 -1.68 -7.20 -3.79
N VAL A 169 -1.80 -6.58 -2.60
CA VAL A 169 -0.84 -5.61 -2.06
C VAL A 169 0.40 -6.34 -1.55
N HIS A 170 1.55 -6.08 -2.18
CA HIS A 170 2.84 -6.63 -1.81
C HIS A 170 3.90 -5.53 -1.73
N MET A 171 4.88 -5.75 -0.86
CA MET A 171 6.02 -4.85 -0.71
C MET A 171 7.31 -5.65 -0.50
N TRP A 172 8.37 -5.19 -1.15
CA TRP A 172 9.72 -5.72 -1.06
C TRP A 172 10.69 -4.64 -0.60
N ASN A 173 11.77 -5.04 0.09
CA ASN A 173 12.85 -4.14 0.50
C ASN A 173 14.00 -4.03 -0.53
N TYR A 174 13.71 -4.36 -1.79
CA TYR A 174 14.61 -4.27 -2.93
C TYR A 174 13.84 -3.86 -4.18
N VAL A 175 14.55 -3.41 -5.21
CA VAL A 175 13.97 -3.09 -6.52
C VAL A 175 13.74 -4.38 -7.30
N LEU A 176 12.47 -4.69 -7.62
CA LEU A 176 12.14 -5.80 -8.49
C LEU A 176 12.64 -5.56 -9.92
N SER A 177 13.06 -6.64 -10.59
CA SER A 177 13.33 -6.63 -12.02
C SER A 177 12.04 -6.47 -12.83
N SER A 178 12.17 -6.07 -14.09
CA SER A 178 11.02 -5.96 -14.99
C SER A 178 10.29 -7.30 -15.20
N CYS A 179 11.01 -8.43 -15.15
CA CYS A 179 10.41 -9.75 -15.28
C CYS A 179 9.57 -10.12 -14.05
N GLU A 180 10.05 -9.81 -12.84
CA GLU A 180 9.29 -10.04 -11.60
C GLU A 180 8.00 -9.21 -11.56
N ILE A 181 8.07 -7.94 -11.98
CA ILE A 181 6.89 -7.07 -12.10
C ILE A 181 5.91 -7.62 -13.13
N GLN A 182 6.40 -8.08 -14.29
CA GLN A 182 5.53 -8.69 -15.30
C GLN A 182 4.87 -9.98 -14.79
N ASN A 183 5.60 -10.81 -14.04
CA ASN A 183 5.02 -12.01 -13.43
C ASN A 183 3.92 -11.66 -12.42
N TYR A 184 4.13 -10.65 -11.57
CA TYR A 184 3.10 -10.13 -10.67
C TYR A 184 1.86 -9.66 -11.45
N VAL A 185 2.06 -8.81 -12.47
CA VAL A 185 0.98 -8.23 -13.28
C VAL A 185 0.19 -9.31 -14.01
N GLY A 186 0.87 -10.31 -14.57
CA GLY A 186 0.27 -11.43 -15.29
C GLY A 186 -0.38 -12.50 -14.40
N ASN A 187 -0.39 -12.34 -13.08
CA ASN A 187 -0.78 -13.39 -12.11
C ASN A 187 -0.01 -14.72 -12.33
N LEU A 188 1.25 -14.62 -12.76
CA LEU A 188 2.15 -15.75 -12.92
C LEU A 188 2.84 -16.07 -11.59
N ASN A 189 3.83 -16.97 -11.61
CA ASN A 189 4.62 -17.25 -10.43
C ASN A 189 5.58 -16.09 -10.12
N PHE A 190 5.42 -15.46 -8.97
CA PHE A 190 6.30 -14.41 -8.45
C PHE A 190 6.58 -14.65 -6.96
N THR A 191 7.75 -14.21 -6.51
CA THR A 191 8.14 -14.27 -5.10
C THR A 191 7.27 -13.30 -4.29
N PRO A 192 6.48 -13.76 -3.30
CA PRO A 192 5.69 -12.86 -2.47
C PRO A 192 6.57 -11.81 -1.76
N GLY A 193 6.01 -10.62 -1.53
CA GLY A 193 6.69 -9.54 -0.82
C GLY A 193 7.26 -9.96 0.54
N ASN A 194 8.54 -9.64 0.77
CA ASN A 194 9.23 -9.95 2.03
C ASN A 194 9.01 -8.89 3.12
N VAL A 195 8.37 -7.76 2.78
CA VAL A 195 7.95 -6.71 3.73
C VAL A 195 6.44 -6.77 3.95
N LEU A 196 5.66 -6.83 2.87
CA LEU A 196 4.22 -7.06 2.90
C LEU A 196 3.87 -8.22 1.97
N ASN A 197 3.16 -9.20 2.50
CA ASN A 197 2.75 -10.39 1.77
C ASN A 197 1.23 -10.54 1.82
N TRP A 198 0.54 -10.31 0.70
CA TRP A 198 -0.91 -10.52 0.62
C TRP A 198 -1.38 -11.92 1.03
N LYS A 199 -0.54 -12.95 0.83
CA LYS A 199 -0.83 -14.34 1.20
C LYS A 199 -0.57 -14.67 2.69
N ALA A 200 -0.03 -13.71 3.44
CA ALA A 200 0.25 -13.83 4.87
C ALA A 200 0.31 -12.42 5.48
N LEU A 201 -0.81 -11.70 5.39
CA LEU A 201 -0.88 -10.29 5.76
C LEU A 201 -1.34 -10.13 7.21
N THR A 202 -0.57 -9.40 8.02
CA THR A 202 -1.00 -8.97 9.35
C THR A 202 -1.44 -7.50 9.27
N PHE A 203 -2.69 -7.23 9.68
CA PHE A 203 -3.29 -5.90 9.54
C PHE A 203 -4.31 -5.61 10.63
N GLU A 204 -4.59 -4.32 10.81
CA GLU A 204 -5.67 -3.81 11.67
C GLU A 204 -6.65 -3.00 10.84
N LYS A 205 -7.93 -3.33 10.93
CA LYS A 205 -9.01 -2.71 10.16
C LYS A 205 -9.80 -1.76 11.05
N THR A 206 -9.91 -0.50 10.65
CA THR A 206 -10.72 0.51 11.34
C THR A 206 -11.84 1.00 10.41
N GLY A 207 -13.05 1.19 10.95
CA GLY A 207 -14.21 1.67 10.20
C GLY A 207 -14.78 0.66 9.21
N ASN A 208 -15.55 1.18 8.25
CA ASN A 208 -16.26 0.40 7.24
C ASN A 208 -15.31 0.00 6.10
N VAL A 209 -14.59 -1.10 6.31
CA VAL A 209 -13.79 -1.79 5.30
C VAL A 209 -14.26 -3.24 5.26
N LEU A 210 -14.53 -3.79 4.09
CA LEU A 210 -14.97 -5.18 3.94
C LEU A 210 -13.82 -6.04 3.41
N ILE A 211 -13.83 -7.32 3.77
CA ILE A 211 -12.95 -8.33 3.17
C ILE A 211 -13.85 -9.29 2.41
N GLU A 212 -13.73 -9.27 1.08
CA GLU A 212 -14.62 -9.99 0.19
C GLU A 212 -13.80 -10.83 -0.78
N ASN A 213 -14.42 -11.83 -1.41
CA ASN A 213 -13.77 -12.53 -2.50
C ASN A 213 -13.57 -11.55 -3.67
N LYS A 214 -12.40 -11.60 -4.29
CA LYS A 214 -12.07 -10.76 -5.44
C LYS A 214 -13.10 -10.99 -6.53
N GLN A 215 -13.71 -9.91 -7.00
CA GLN A 215 -14.69 -9.98 -8.08
C GLN A 215 -14.01 -10.51 -9.35
N LEU A 216 -14.42 -11.69 -9.80
CA LEU A 216 -14.04 -12.27 -11.07
C LEU A 216 -15.17 -12.01 -12.06
N THR A 217 -14.85 -11.44 -13.21
CA THR A 217 -15.79 -11.39 -14.33
C THR A 217 -15.82 -12.76 -14.99
N CYS A 218 -17.00 -13.37 -15.08
CA CYS A 218 -17.19 -14.53 -15.95
C CYS A 218 -17.12 -14.03 -17.39
N HIS A 219 -16.22 -14.61 -18.20
CA HIS A 219 -16.12 -14.39 -19.63
C HIS A 219 -16.51 -15.67 -20.36
#